data_AF-A0AAD1BDS4-F1
#
_entry.id   AF-A0AAD1BDS4-F1
#
_cell.length_a   1.000
_cell.length_b   1.000
_cell.length_c   1.000
_cell.angle_alpha   90.00
_cell.angle_beta   90.00
_cell.angle_gamma   90.00
#
_symmetry.space_group_name_H-M   'P 1'
#
loop_
_entity.id
_entity.type
_entity.pdbx_description
1 polymer ?
#
loop_
_entity_poly.entity_id
_entity_poly.type
_entity_poly.pdbx_seq_one_letter_code
_entity_poly.pdbx_strand_id
1 'polypeptide(L)'
;MSLDLHLEADQCLTSALLGRLLQGFPGTEVHYLPGAVQAWFPSGLSLQSEDSSLEPEIRAEDRKGCDFAVGLRCHLRIKGPEPEDHHSLDDIRRLLETIAQHCEARFILSFQYESTLYWRDAGGLCEA
;
A
#
# COMPACT_ATOMS: atom_id res chain seq x y z
N MET A 1 9.00 14.47 3.03
CA MET A 1 8.61 13.26 3.78
C MET A 1 8.02 12.27 2.79
N SER A 2 8.26 10.97 2.96
CA SER A 2 7.42 9.94 2.35
C SER A 2 6.40 9.46 3.36
N LEU A 3 5.25 8.99 2.89
CA LEU A 3 4.31 8.25 3.70
C LEU A 3 4.25 6.83 3.14
N ASP A 4 4.57 5.86 3.97
CA ASP A 4 4.55 4.44 3.63
C ASP A 4 3.33 3.81 4.32
N LEU A 5 2.52 3.10 3.53
CA LEU A 5 1.28 2.46 3.97
C LEU A 5 1.29 0.98 3.60
N HIS A 6 0.62 0.18 4.43
CA HIS A 6 0.50 -1.27 4.25
C HIS A 6 -0.97 -1.65 4.19
N LEU A 7 -1.37 -2.22 3.06
CA LEU A 7 -2.67 -2.87 2.88
C LEU A 7 -2.48 -4.37 3.11
N GLU A 8 -3.19 -4.93 4.08
CA GLU A 8 -3.26 -6.37 4.32
C GLU A 8 -4.68 -6.83 4.03
N ALA A 9 -4.83 -7.79 3.11
CA ALA A 9 -6.14 -8.31 2.71
C ALA A 9 -6.16 -9.84 2.76
N ASP A 10 -7.35 -10.41 2.97
CA ASP A 10 -7.53 -11.86 2.89
C ASP A 10 -7.38 -12.40 1.45
N GLN A 11 -7.49 -13.72 1.31
CA GLN A 11 -7.32 -14.42 0.02
C GLN A 11 -8.37 -14.09 -1.06
N CYS A 12 -9.45 -13.36 -0.74
CA CYS A 12 -10.42 -12.94 -1.75
C CYS A 12 -9.84 -11.85 -2.67
N LEU A 13 -8.89 -11.05 -2.19
CA LEU A 13 -8.15 -10.11 -3.02
C LEU A 13 -6.83 -10.75 -3.47
N THR A 14 -6.75 -11.14 -4.74
CA THR A 14 -5.52 -11.68 -5.34
C THR A 14 -4.74 -10.60 -6.07
N SER A 15 -3.43 -10.78 -6.25
CA SER A 15 -2.58 -9.92 -7.10
C SER A 15 -3.17 -9.75 -8.52
N ALA A 16 -3.73 -10.81 -9.09
CA ALA A 16 -4.40 -10.78 -10.39
C ALA A 16 -5.68 -9.93 -10.39
N LEU A 17 -6.52 -10.05 -9.37
CA LEU A 17 -7.73 -9.22 -9.23
C LEU A 17 -7.34 -7.75 -9.02
N LEU A 18 -6.39 -7.49 -8.12
CA LEU A 18 -5.88 -6.14 -7.86
C LEU A 18 -5.36 -5.48 -9.13
N GLY A 19 -4.57 -6.19 -9.94
CA GLY A 19 -4.09 -5.66 -11.22
C GLY A 19 -5.21 -5.29 -12.19
N ARG A 20 -6.29 -6.08 -12.26
CA ARG A 20 -7.47 -5.73 -13.07
C ARG A 20 -8.20 -4.50 -12.55
N LEU A 21 -8.33 -4.36 -11.22
CA LEU A 21 -8.94 -3.16 -10.62
C LEU A 21 -8.10 -1.91 -10.95
N LEU A 22 -6.77 -2.01 -10.83
CA LEU A 22 -5.84 -0.91 -11.13
C LEU A 22 -5.86 -0.47 -12.60
N GLN A 23 -6.13 -1.38 -13.54
CA GLN A 23 -6.32 -1.01 -14.95
C GLN A 23 -7.51 -0.06 -15.18
N GLY A 24 -8.46 0.01 -14.24
CA GLY A 24 -9.58 0.96 -14.27
C GLY A 24 -9.20 2.38 -13.83
N PHE A 25 -7.96 2.62 -13.38
CA PHE A 25 -7.51 3.91 -12.89
C PHE A 25 -6.84 4.72 -14.01
N PRO A 26 -7.41 5.87 -14.42
CA PRO A 26 -6.86 6.68 -15.50
C PRO A 26 -5.40 7.09 -15.25
N GLY A 27 -4.54 6.88 -16.24
CA GLY A 27 -3.13 7.26 -16.18
C GLY A 27 -2.27 6.41 -15.23
N THR A 28 -2.83 5.38 -14.60
CA THR A 28 -2.06 4.47 -13.75
C THR A 28 -1.28 3.48 -14.62
N GLU A 29 0.04 3.45 -14.46
CA GLU A 29 0.89 2.45 -15.09
C GLU A 29 0.85 1.18 -14.25
N VAL A 30 0.56 0.02 -14.87
CA VAL A 30 0.41 -1.26 -14.16
C VAL A 30 1.34 -2.31 -14.77
N HIS A 31 2.15 -2.95 -13.94
CA HIS A 31 3.10 -3.99 -14.30
C HIS A 31 2.80 -5.28 -13.56
N TYR A 32 2.65 -6.38 -14.30
CA TYR A 32 2.42 -7.71 -13.74
C TYR A 32 3.75 -8.45 -13.56
N LEU A 33 3.93 -9.01 -12.38
CA LEU A 33 5.05 -9.87 -12.02
C LEU A 33 4.51 -11.24 -11.60
N PRO A 34 5.31 -12.31 -11.61
CA PRO A 34 4.87 -13.60 -11.07
C PRO A 34 4.45 -13.47 -9.60
N GLY A 35 3.16 -13.58 -9.31
CA GLY A 35 2.58 -13.47 -7.95
C GLY A 35 2.52 -12.04 -7.37
N ALA A 36 2.63 -11.01 -8.21
CA ALA A 36 2.65 -9.62 -7.76
C ALA A 36 2.17 -8.64 -8.85
N VAL A 37 1.72 -7.46 -8.41
CA VAL A 37 1.46 -6.31 -9.27
C VAL A 37 2.19 -5.08 -8.74
N GLN A 38 2.74 -4.28 -9.64
CA GLN A 38 3.26 -2.95 -9.35
C GLN A 38 2.45 -1.91 -10.10
N ALA A 39 2.21 -0.76 -9.48
CA ALA A 39 1.54 0.34 -10.12
C ALA A 39 2.08 1.71 -9.71
N TRP A 40 1.99 2.66 -10.64
CA TRP A 40 2.36 4.06 -10.44
C TRP A 40 1.21 4.96 -10.89
N PHE A 41 0.74 5.80 -9.97
CA PHE A 41 -0.36 6.72 -10.19
C PHE A 41 0.17 8.10 -10.60
N PRO A 42 -0.60 8.88 -11.35
CA PRO A 42 -0.24 10.27 -11.68
C PRO A 42 0.03 11.16 -10.46
N SER A 43 -0.57 10.86 -9.30
CA SER A 43 -0.33 11.58 -8.03
C SER A 43 1.07 11.39 -7.44
N GLY A 44 1.86 10.45 -7.96
CA GLY A 44 3.13 10.04 -7.37
C GLY A 44 2.98 8.93 -6.32
N LEU A 45 1.76 8.44 -6.07
CA LEU A 45 1.51 7.20 -5.35
C LEU A 45 2.09 6.02 -6.14
N SER A 46 2.80 5.13 -5.44
CA SER A 46 3.21 3.84 -5.96
C SER A 46 2.62 2.72 -5.11
N LEU A 47 2.33 1.59 -5.74
CA LEU A 47 1.83 0.38 -5.10
C LEU A 47 2.67 -0.82 -5.55
N GLN A 48 3.01 -1.69 -4.62
CA GLN A 48 3.59 -3.00 -4.91
C GLN A 48 2.86 -4.05 -4.08
N SER A 49 2.38 -5.12 -4.72
CA SER A 49 1.77 -6.25 -4.03
C SER A 49 2.70 -7.45 -3.92
N GLU A 50 2.41 -8.32 -2.95
CA GLU A 50 3.05 -9.63 -2.76
C GLU A 50 2.00 -10.62 -2.21
N ASP A 51 1.86 -11.77 -2.85
CA ASP A 51 0.98 -12.84 -2.38
C ASP A 51 1.55 -13.46 -1.08
N SER A 52 0.74 -13.50 -0.02
CA SER A 52 1.17 -13.67 1.39
C SER A 52 1.37 -15.13 1.84
N SER A 53 1.85 -16.02 0.97
CA SER A 53 1.89 -17.47 1.22
C SER A 53 2.72 -17.91 2.45
N LEU A 54 3.60 -17.05 2.97
CA LEU A 54 4.55 -17.39 4.05
C LEU A 54 4.12 -16.91 5.44
N GLU A 55 3.29 -15.87 5.53
CA GLU A 55 2.95 -15.24 6.81
C GLU A 55 1.48 -14.79 6.78
N PRO A 56 0.53 -15.61 7.26
CA PRO A 56 -0.89 -15.30 7.14
C PRO A 56 -1.41 -14.33 8.22
N GLU A 57 -0.58 -13.83 9.13
CA GLU A 57 -1.04 -12.99 10.24
C GLU A 57 -1.12 -11.50 9.86
N ILE A 58 -2.13 -10.80 10.37
CA ILE A 58 -2.25 -9.34 10.26
C ILE A 58 -1.13 -8.69 11.09
N ARG A 59 -0.29 -7.89 10.43
CA ARG A 59 0.83 -7.14 11.04
C ARG A 59 0.42 -5.77 11.56
N ALA A 60 -0.70 -5.21 11.11
CA ALA A 60 -1.24 -3.97 11.64
C ALA A 60 -1.39 -4.03 13.17
N GLU A 61 -0.84 -3.02 13.86
CA GLU A 61 -0.83 -2.93 15.34
C GLU A 61 -2.27 -2.84 15.89
N ASP A 62 -3.07 -1.92 15.36
CA ASP A 62 -4.49 -1.82 15.65
C ASP A 62 -5.31 -2.53 14.56
N ARG A 63 -5.80 -3.72 14.89
CA ARG A 63 -6.58 -4.55 13.97
C ARG A 63 -8.05 -4.12 13.83
N LYS A 64 -8.52 -3.14 14.61
CA LYS A 64 -9.94 -2.71 14.63
C LYS A 64 -10.95 -3.86 14.79
N GLY A 65 -10.56 -4.95 15.45
CA GLY A 65 -11.39 -6.14 15.64
C GLY A 65 -11.44 -7.08 14.43
N CYS A 66 -10.68 -6.83 13.37
CA CYS A 66 -10.54 -7.75 12.25
C CYS A 66 -9.68 -8.96 12.62
N ASP A 67 -10.13 -10.13 12.17
CA ASP A 67 -9.41 -11.40 12.27
C ASP A 67 -9.60 -12.19 10.97
N PHE A 68 -8.54 -12.27 10.16
CA PHE A 68 -8.51 -13.00 8.90
C PHE A 68 -7.07 -13.42 8.57
N ALA A 69 -6.94 -14.52 7.82
CA ALA A 69 -5.66 -14.92 7.25
C ALA A 69 -5.32 -14.02 6.06
N VAL A 70 -4.19 -13.34 6.13
CA VAL A 70 -3.67 -12.46 5.07
C VAL A 70 -3.30 -13.31 3.85
N GLY A 71 -3.97 -13.04 2.73
CA GLY A 71 -3.68 -13.65 1.43
C GLY A 71 -2.88 -12.72 0.51
N LEU A 72 -2.97 -11.41 0.71
CA LEU A 72 -2.27 -10.41 -0.08
C LEU A 72 -1.76 -9.27 0.82
N ARG A 73 -0.52 -8.83 0.58
CA ARG A 73 0.00 -7.59 1.13
C ARG A 73 0.29 -6.61 0.00
N CYS A 74 0.00 -5.34 0.22
CA CYS A 74 0.46 -4.26 -0.64
C CYS A 74 1.20 -3.21 0.17
N HIS A 75 2.36 -2.81 -0.34
CA HIS A 75 3.09 -1.65 0.10
C HIS A 75 2.72 -0.47 -0.79
N LEU A 76 2.19 0.60 -0.20
CA LEU A 76 1.85 1.83 -0.88
C LEU A 76 2.80 2.93 -0.40
N ARG A 77 3.29 3.75 -1.32
CA ARG A 77 4.22 4.83 -0.97
C ARG A 77 3.88 6.11 -1.69
N ILE A 78 3.75 7.19 -0.91
CA ILE A 78 3.64 8.57 -1.39
C ILE A 78 5.03 9.19 -1.30
N LYS A 79 5.58 9.65 -2.44
CA LYS A 79 6.94 10.21 -2.51
C LYS A 79 6.94 11.65 -3.01
N GLY A 80 7.47 12.54 -2.18
CA GLY A 80 7.73 13.92 -2.59
C GLY A 80 6.45 14.78 -2.65
N PRO A 81 6.54 15.99 -3.18
CA PRO A 81 5.36 16.82 -3.41
C PRO A 81 4.49 16.20 -4.51
N GLU A 82 3.19 16.25 -4.30
CA GLU A 82 2.19 15.80 -5.29
C GLU A 82 2.15 16.80 -6.45
N PRO A 83 1.96 16.34 -7.71
CA PRO A 83 1.67 17.23 -8.84
C PRO A 83 0.40 18.05 -8.61
N GLU A 84 0.32 19.21 -9.25
CA GLU A 84 -0.87 20.08 -9.20
C GLU A 84 -2.12 19.30 -9.67
N ASP A 85 -3.25 19.50 -8.99
CA ASP A 85 -4.53 18.79 -9.20
C ASP A 85 -4.53 17.26 -8.96
N HIS A 86 -3.48 16.71 -8.36
CA HIS A 86 -3.43 15.30 -7.96
C HIS A 86 -3.28 15.12 -6.46
N HIS A 87 -3.98 14.11 -5.91
CA HIS A 87 -3.98 13.81 -4.48
C HIS A 87 -3.90 12.30 -4.24
N SER A 88 -2.78 11.84 -3.67
CA SER A 88 -2.53 10.42 -3.42
C SER A 88 -3.53 9.82 -2.43
N LEU A 89 -4.00 10.60 -1.46
CA LEU A 89 -5.02 10.16 -0.51
C LEU A 89 -6.38 9.92 -1.19
N ASP A 90 -6.71 10.68 -2.23
CA ASP A 90 -7.91 10.43 -3.04
C ASP A 90 -7.75 9.18 -3.90
N ASP A 91 -6.57 8.94 -4.46
CA ASP A 91 -6.27 7.69 -5.19
C ASP A 91 -6.35 6.47 -4.27
N ILE A 92 -5.81 6.57 -3.04
CA ILE A 92 -5.93 5.51 -2.03
C ILE A 92 -7.39 5.28 -1.67
N ARG A 93 -8.15 6.35 -1.36
CA ARG A 93 -9.57 6.23 -1.04
C ARG A 93 -10.34 5.54 -2.16
N ARG A 94 -10.12 5.98 -3.41
CA ARG A 94 -10.74 5.38 -4.60
C ARG A 94 -10.35 3.92 -4.78
N LEU A 95 -9.10 3.55 -4.53
CA LEU A 95 -8.63 2.16 -4.55
C LEU A 95 -9.39 1.31 -3.51
N LEU A 96 -9.48 1.77 -2.27
CA LEU A 96 -10.19 1.04 -1.22
C LEU A 96 -11.69 0.92 -1.52
N GLU A 97 -12.33 1.99 -2.01
CA GLU A 97 -13.73 1.97 -2.44
C GLU A 97 -13.94 0.98 -3.61
N THR A 98 -13.02 0.96 -4.58
CA THR A 98 -13.07 0.04 -5.73
C THR A 98 -12.92 -1.42 -5.28
N ILE A 99 -12.00 -1.69 -4.35
CA ILE A 99 -11.86 -3.04 -3.76
C ILE A 99 -13.17 -3.43 -3.06
N ALA A 100 -13.71 -2.58 -2.18
CA ALA A 100 -14.93 -2.86 -1.44
C ALA A 100 -16.18 -3.05 -2.34
N GLN A 101 -16.21 -2.42 -3.52
CA GLN A 101 -17.33 -2.54 -4.47
C GLN A 101 -17.24 -3.81 -5.34
N HIS A 102 -16.04 -4.32 -5.59
CA HIS A 102 -15.81 -5.40 -6.55
C HIS A 102 -15.24 -6.69 -5.93
N CYS A 103 -14.99 -6.69 -4.63
CA CYS A 103 -14.38 -7.79 -3.89
C CYS A 103 -14.93 -7.83 -2.46
N GLU A 104 -15.27 -9.02 -1.98
CA GLU A 104 -15.71 -9.27 -0.60
C GLU A 104 -14.54 -9.43 0.38
N ALA A 105 -13.32 -9.05 -0.04
CA ALA A 105 -12.13 -9.19 0.79
C ALA A 105 -12.24 -8.33 2.06
N ARG A 106 -11.89 -8.93 3.19
CA ARG A 106 -11.59 -8.18 4.40
C ARG A 106 -10.19 -7.63 4.27
N PHE A 107 -10.00 -6.37 4.63
CA PHE A 107 -8.70 -5.73 4.55
C PHE A 107 -8.50 -4.68 5.65
N ILE A 108 -7.24 -4.37 5.91
CA ILE A 108 -6.79 -3.25 6.76
C ILE A 108 -5.77 -2.45 5.98
N LEU A 109 -5.95 -1.12 5.92
CA LEU A 109 -4.89 -0.19 5.53
C LEU A 109 -4.32 0.46 6.80
N SER A 110 -3.02 0.33 7.00
CA SER A 110 -2.28 0.97 8.09
C SER A 110 -1.17 1.84 7.51
N PHE A 111 -0.70 2.82 8.27
CA PHE A 111 0.50 3.59 7.90
C PHE A 111 1.65 3.21 8.83
N GLN A 112 2.86 3.23 8.31
CA GLN A 112 4.06 3.07 9.11
C GLN A 112 4.60 4.46 9.46
N TYR A 113 4.64 4.78 10.75
CA TYR A 113 5.28 6.00 11.23
C TYR A 113 6.80 5.84 11.16
N GLU A 114 7.47 6.75 10.47
CA GLU A 114 8.93 6.84 10.45
C GLU A 114 9.38 7.94 11.43
N SER A 115 10.32 7.59 12.31
CA SER A 115 11.05 8.53 13.16
C SER A 115 12.54 8.40 12.90
N THR A 116 13.26 9.52 12.78
CA THR A 116 14.72 9.52 12.75
C THR A 116 15.24 9.06 14.12
N LEU A 117 15.99 7.96 14.17
CA LEU A 117 16.57 7.44 15.41
C LEU A 117 18.01 7.89 15.61
N TYR A 118 18.81 7.87 14.54
CA TYR A 118 20.21 8.28 14.54
C TYR A 118 20.52 9.14 13.32
N TRP A 119 21.39 10.14 13.49
CA TRP A 119 21.99 10.87 12.37
C TRP A 119 23.47 11.08 12.65
N ARG A 120 24.26 11.24 11.59
CA ARG A 120 25.66 11.62 11.71
C ARG A 120 25.88 12.94 11.00
N ASP A 121 26.40 13.93 11.71
CA ASP A 121 26.82 15.20 11.15
C ASP A 121 28.34 15.40 11.32
N ALA A 122 28.82 16.63 11.09
CA ALA A 122 30.23 16.97 11.22
C ALA A 122 30.78 16.77 12.66
N GLY A 123 29.92 16.75 13.68
CA GLY A 123 30.26 16.52 15.08
C GLY A 123 30.29 15.06 15.51
N GLY A 124 29.84 14.13 14.66
CA GLY A 124 29.83 12.70 14.96
C GLY A 124 28.44 12.10 14.92
N LEU A 125 28.28 10.94 15.57
CA LEU A 125 27.00 10.21 15.64
C LEU A 125 26.12 10.81 16.74
N CYS A 126 24.87 11.06 16.40
CA CYS A 126 23.82 11.58 17.27
C CYS A 126 22.62 10.62 17.28
N GLU A 127 21.83 10.71 18.34
CA GLU A 127 20.61 9.95 18.60
C GLU A 127 19.48 10.94 18.91
N ALA A 128 18.26 10.62 18.50
CA ALA A 128 17.07 11.47 18.64
C ALA A 128 16.53 11.57 20.07
#